data_AF-A0A7Y5U9J6-F1
#
_entry.id   AF-A0A7Y5U9J6-F1
#
_cell.length_a   1.000
_cell.length_b   1.000
_cell.length_c   1.000
_cell.angle_alpha   90.00
_cell.angle_beta   90.00
_cell.angle_gamma   90.00
#
_symmetry.space_group_name_H-M   'P 1'
#
loop_
_entity.id
_entity.type
_entity.pdbx_description
1 polymer ?
#
loop_
_entity_poly.entity_id
_entity_poly.type
_entity_poly.pdbx_seq_one_letter_code
_entity_poly.pdbx_strand_id
1 'polypeptide(L)'
;MTGLADGTCSFIVAEEPAGECPDVFGDCLTGTCTGTDASCEVRAAGSDCGTVTCTNGTVHQPQCNSTGQCDQTEDTFCNGHICNGNICDDDCNNQTNQCISGYDCEDSSDVCLKLVGQPCGGNTECLNGQCVDGFCCESTCTGTCKRCDMANTGQNNGLCRNTTNNLDPDNECTNECNGSGACE
;
A
#
# COMPACT_ATOMS: atom_id res chain seq x y z
N MET A 1 -20.96 -40.25 -22.30
CA MET A 1 -20.65 -40.93 -23.57
C MET A 1 -20.71 -39.90 -24.69
N THR A 2 -19.68 -39.80 -25.53
CA THR A 2 -19.47 -38.69 -26.49
C THR A 2 -20.17 -38.88 -27.84
N GLY A 3 -20.88 -40.00 -28.03
CA GLY A 3 -21.60 -40.30 -29.28
C GLY A 3 -20.70 -40.58 -30.50
N LEU A 4 -19.39 -40.72 -30.31
CA LEU A 4 -18.40 -40.96 -31.38
C LEU A 4 -17.88 -42.40 -31.37
N ALA A 5 -17.31 -42.81 -32.50
CA ALA A 5 -16.77 -44.16 -32.70
C ALA A 5 -15.62 -44.49 -31.72
N ASP A 6 -15.59 -45.75 -31.27
CA ASP A 6 -14.56 -46.27 -30.37
C ASP A 6 -13.14 -45.96 -30.88
N GLY A 7 -12.30 -45.44 -29.99
CA GLY A 7 -10.92 -45.03 -30.32
C GLY A 7 -10.74 -43.56 -30.71
N THR A 8 -11.82 -42.75 -30.71
CA THR A 8 -11.75 -41.30 -30.97
C THR A 8 -11.90 -40.50 -29.67
N CYS A 9 -10.90 -39.69 -29.31
CA CYS A 9 -11.02 -38.75 -28.21
C CYS A 9 -12.02 -37.63 -28.56
N SER A 10 -12.91 -37.29 -27.62
CA SER A 10 -13.85 -36.17 -27.73
C SER A 10 -14.20 -35.63 -26.36
N PHE A 11 -14.62 -34.37 -26.31
CA PHE A 11 -15.18 -33.75 -25.11
C PHE A 11 -16.47 -34.44 -24.67
N ILE A 12 -16.61 -34.59 -23.36
CA ILE A 12 -17.75 -35.17 -22.68
C ILE A 12 -18.83 -34.08 -22.58
N VAL A 13 -20.02 -34.35 -23.09
CA VAL A 13 -21.13 -33.38 -23.15
C VAL A 13 -21.98 -33.37 -21.86
N ALA A 14 -21.43 -33.90 -20.76
CA ALA A 14 -22.11 -34.02 -19.48
C ALA A 14 -21.64 -32.93 -18.52
N GLU A 15 -22.54 -32.50 -17.64
CA GLU A 15 -22.20 -31.79 -16.40
C GLU A 15 -21.20 -32.67 -15.64
N GLU A 16 -19.94 -32.23 -15.61
CA GLU A 16 -18.75 -32.78 -14.93
C GLU A 16 -18.71 -34.31 -14.69
N PRO A 17 -17.80 -35.08 -15.33
CA PRO A 17 -17.26 -36.25 -14.62
C PRO A 17 -16.63 -35.74 -13.30
N ALA A 18 -17.11 -36.26 -12.17
CA ALA A 18 -16.80 -35.71 -10.85
C ALA A 18 -15.28 -35.47 -10.62
N GLY A 19 -14.91 -34.20 -10.39
CA GLY A 19 -13.61 -33.81 -9.85
C GLY A 19 -12.56 -33.31 -10.86
N GLU A 20 -12.92 -33.04 -12.12
CA GLU A 20 -11.98 -32.43 -13.09
C GLU A 20 -11.77 -30.93 -12.84
N CYS A 21 -12.79 -30.21 -12.37
CA CYS A 21 -12.70 -28.83 -11.89
C CYS A 21 -12.92 -28.76 -10.37
N PRO A 22 -11.85 -28.66 -9.54
CA PRO A 22 -12.00 -28.53 -8.10
C PRO A 22 -12.63 -27.18 -7.72
N ASP A 23 -13.62 -27.19 -6.81
CA ASP A 23 -14.31 -26.01 -6.27
C ASP A 23 -13.92 -25.72 -4.81
N VAL A 24 -12.67 -25.98 -4.42
CA VAL A 24 -12.27 -25.86 -3.01
C VAL A 24 -12.29 -24.40 -2.53
N PHE A 25 -12.70 -24.21 -1.28
CA PHE A 25 -12.71 -22.89 -0.63
C PHE A 25 -11.28 -22.32 -0.61
N GLY A 26 -11.08 -21.20 -1.31
CA GLY A 26 -9.76 -20.58 -1.50
C GLY A 26 -9.26 -20.57 -2.94
N ASP A 27 -9.92 -21.30 -3.85
CA ASP A 27 -9.58 -21.34 -5.27
C ASP A 27 -10.42 -20.38 -6.12
N CYS A 28 -9.93 -20.12 -7.33
CA CYS A 28 -10.49 -19.18 -8.29
C CYS A 28 -11.21 -19.86 -9.46
N LEU A 29 -11.58 -21.13 -9.27
CA LEU A 29 -12.43 -21.90 -10.18
C LEU A 29 -13.86 -21.97 -9.63
N THR A 30 -14.82 -22.23 -10.52
CA THR A 30 -16.25 -22.30 -10.19
C THR A 30 -16.80 -23.73 -10.14
N GLY A 31 -15.96 -24.73 -10.45
CA GLY A 31 -16.38 -26.14 -10.53
C GLY A 31 -17.09 -26.52 -11.83
N THR A 32 -17.22 -25.60 -12.78
CA THR A 32 -17.89 -25.84 -14.08
C THR A 32 -16.86 -25.95 -15.22
N CYS A 33 -16.96 -26.93 -16.10
CA CYS A 33 -16.22 -26.97 -17.36
C CYS A 33 -16.92 -26.16 -18.46
N THR A 34 -16.15 -25.36 -19.21
CA THR A 34 -16.62 -24.74 -20.45
C THR A 34 -16.32 -25.69 -21.63
N GLY A 35 -17.39 -26.19 -22.25
CA GLY A 35 -17.40 -27.38 -23.11
C GLY A 35 -16.75 -27.29 -24.50
N THR A 36 -15.78 -26.41 -24.73
CA THR A 36 -15.03 -26.36 -26.01
C THR A 36 -13.53 -26.62 -25.88
N ASP A 37 -12.93 -26.36 -24.71
CA ASP A 37 -11.47 -26.37 -24.56
C ASP A 37 -10.96 -27.18 -23.34
N ALA A 38 -11.82 -27.98 -22.69
CA ALA A 38 -11.52 -28.68 -21.42
C ALA A 38 -10.92 -27.74 -20.35
N SER A 39 -11.47 -26.53 -20.26
CA SER A 39 -11.09 -25.53 -19.26
C SER A 39 -12.16 -25.37 -18.20
N CYS A 40 -11.74 -25.17 -16.95
CA CYS A 40 -12.64 -24.76 -15.89
C CYS A 40 -13.04 -23.30 -16.05
N GLU A 41 -14.30 -22.99 -15.79
CA GLU A 41 -14.78 -21.63 -15.64
C GLU A 41 -14.12 -20.98 -14.42
N VAL A 42 -13.49 -19.84 -14.67
CA VAL A 42 -12.78 -19.05 -13.67
C VAL A 42 -13.70 -18.01 -13.06
N ARG A 43 -13.50 -17.72 -11.77
CA ARG A 43 -14.11 -16.54 -11.13
C ARG A 43 -13.60 -15.27 -11.82
N ALA A 44 -14.38 -14.19 -11.72
CA ALA A 44 -13.94 -12.90 -12.23
C ALA A 44 -12.62 -12.47 -11.56
N ALA A 45 -11.68 -11.94 -12.35
CA ALA A 45 -10.45 -11.39 -11.80
C ALA A 45 -10.77 -10.29 -10.77
N GLY A 46 -10.03 -10.28 -9.66
CA GLY A 46 -10.30 -9.42 -8.50
C GLY A 46 -11.31 -10.01 -7.51
N SER A 47 -11.91 -11.17 -7.77
CA SER A 47 -12.74 -11.85 -6.75
C SER A 47 -11.89 -12.30 -5.58
N ASP A 48 -12.40 -12.13 -4.37
CA ASP A 48 -11.72 -12.57 -3.15
C ASP A 48 -11.51 -14.08 -3.13
N CYS A 49 -10.31 -14.47 -2.72
CA CYS A 49 -9.92 -15.85 -2.54
C CYS A 49 -8.99 -15.97 -1.32
N GLY A 50 -8.84 -17.19 -0.81
CA GLY A 50 -8.01 -17.45 0.36
C GLY A 50 -8.46 -16.72 1.64
N THR A 51 -7.51 -16.59 2.57
CA THR A 51 -7.73 -15.99 3.90
C THR A 51 -7.18 -14.58 3.92
N VAL A 52 -8.00 -13.61 4.32
CA VAL A 52 -7.56 -12.23 4.58
C VAL A 52 -6.60 -12.24 5.77
N THR A 53 -5.50 -11.51 5.66
CA THR A 53 -4.54 -11.32 6.76
C THR A 53 -4.28 -9.84 6.95
N CYS A 54 -3.87 -9.43 8.15
CA CYS A 54 -3.38 -8.07 8.36
C CYS A 54 -2.03 -8.14 9.06
N THR A 55 -1.02 -7.53 8.43
CA THR A 55 0.33 -7.48 8.99
C THR A 55 0.89 -6.07 8.88
N ASN A 56 1.52 -5.60 9.97
CA ASN A 56 2.15 -4.27 10.03
C ASN A 56 1.26 -3.12 9.52
N GLY A 57 -0.02 -3.10 9.91
CA GLY A 57 -0.99 -2.06 9.52
C GLY A 57 -1.37 -2.10 8.04
N THR A 58 -1.25 -3.25 7.38
CA THR A 58 -1.71 -3.46 6.01
C THR A 58 -2.55 -4.74 5.96
N VAL A 59 -3.78 -4.60 5.50
CA VAL A 59 -4.66 -5.74 5.20
C VAL A 59 -4.31 -6.27 3.82
N HIS A 60 -4.05 -7.57 3.74
CA HIS A 60 -3.77 -8.31 2.52
C HIS A 60 -4.98 -9.20 2.19
N GLN A 61 -5.64 -8.90 1.07
CA GLN A 61 -6.80 -9.62 0.59
C GLN A 61 -6.42 -10.37 -0.69
N PRO A 62 -6.22 -11.70 -0.63
CA PRO A 62 -5.87 -12.45 -1.82
C PRO A 62 -7.03 -12.43 -2.83
N GLN A 63 -6.69 -12.33 -4.11
CA GLN A 63 -7.64 -12.16 -5.20
C GLN A 63 -7.32 -13.08 -6.39
N CYS A 64 -8.37 -13.40 -7.13
CA CYS A 64 -8.28 -14.20 -8.33
C CYS A 64 -7.65 -13.41 -9.48
N ASN A 65 -6.73 -14.04 -10.19
CA ASN A 65 -6.29 -13.56 -11.50
C ASN A 65 -7.24 -14.03 -12.63
N SER A 66 -6.94 -13.67 -13.86
CA SER A 66 -7.73 -14.05 -15.05
C SER A 66 -7.54 -15.50 -15.50
N THR A 67 -6.56 -16.23 -14.94
CA THR A 67 -6.27 -17.63 -15.26
C THR A 67 -6.81 -18.61 -14.21
N GLY A 68 -7.53 -18.12 -13.19
CA GLY A 68 -8.12 -18.96 -12.16
C GLY A 68 -7.17 -19.33 -11.02
N GLN A 69 -6.13 -18.53 -10.76
CA GLN A 69 -5.25 -18.69 -9.60
C GLN A 69 -5.49 -17.59 -8.55
N CYS A 70 -5.35 -17.96 -7.27
CA CYS A 70 -5.39 -17.04 -6.14
C CYS A 70 -3.98 -16.49 -5.86
N ASP A 71 -3.49 -15.63 -6.75
CA ASP A 71 -2.12 -15.10 -6.70
C ASP A 71 -2.03 -13.57 -6.78
N GLN A 72 -3.16 -12.88 -6.91
CA GLN A 72 -3.23 -11.44 -6.73
C GLN A 72 -3.45 -11.13 -5.25
N THR A 73 -3.09 -9.91 -4.86
CA THR A 73 -3.41 -9.40 -3.52
C THR A 73 -3.80 -7.93 -3.66
N GLU A 74 -4.93 -7.58 -3.06
CA GLU A 74 -5.28 -6.19 -2.79
C GLU A 74 -4.77 -5.82 -1.39
N ASP A 75 -3.90 -4.80 -1.34
CA ASP A 75 -3.32 -4.29 -0.11
C ASP A 75 -4.05 -3.02 0.32
N THR A 76 -4.63 -3.04 1.51
CA THR A 76 -5.27 -1.87 2.13
C THR A 76 -4.43 -1.40 3.30
N PHE A 77 -3.84 -0.21 3.18
CA PHE A 77 -3.10 0.42 4.27
C PHE A 77 -4.04 0.99 5.33
N CYS A 78 -3.80 0.68 6.60
CA CYS A 78 -4.63 1.10 7.73
C CYS A 78 -4.40 2.54 8.17
N ASN A 79 -3.92 3.40 7.27
CA ASN A 79 -3.63 4.81 7.56
C ASN A 79 -2.78 5.01 8.83
N GLY A 80 -1.81 4.12 9.07
CA GLY A 80 -0.93 4.16 10.23
C GLY A 80 -1.45 3.41 11.46
N HIS A 81 -2.71 2.96 11.49
CA HIS A 81 -3.24 2.15 12.58
C HIS A 81 -2.70 0.71 12.54
N ILE A 82 -2.66 0.06 13.70
CA ILE A 82 -2.38 -1.37 13.78
C ILE A 82 -3.53 -2.21 13.21
N CYS A 83 -3.29 -3.51 13.10
CA CYS A 83 -4.31 -4.48 12.73
C CYS A 83 -5.12 -4.91 13.96
N ASN A 84 -6.44 -4.89 13.86
CA ASN A 84 -7.34 -5.54 14.81
C ASN A 84 -7.83 -6.87 14.22
N GLY A 85 -7.06 -7.94 14.44
CA GLY A 85 -7.24 -9.19 13.73
C GLY A 85 -6.86 -9.05 12.25
N ASN A 86 -7.81 -9.26 11.35
CA ASN A 86 -7.60 -9.21 9.89
C ASN A 86 -8.14 -7.94 9.22
N ILE A 87 -8.57 -6.96 10.03
CA ILE A 87 -9.03 -5.65 9.56
C ILE A 87 -8.16 -4.55 10.16
N CYS A 88 -8.25 -3.36 9.58
CA CYS A 88 -7.65 -2.17 10.17
C CYS A 88 -8.36 -1.81 11.47
N ASP A 89 -7.58 -1.46 12.48
CA ASP A 89 -8.12 -0.66 13.57
C ASP A 89 -8.43 0.76 13.05
N ASP A 90 -9.44 1.39 13.62
CA ASP A 90 -9.87 2.76 13.30
C ASP A 90 -9.81 3.69 14.51
N ASP A 91 -9.33 3.20 15.65
CA ASP A 91 -9.25 3.94 16.90
C ASP A 91 -7.91 3.70 17.59
N CYS A 92 -7.11 4.77 17.74
CA CYS A 92 -5.84 4.69 18.45
C CYS A 92 -5.94 4.97 19.96
N ASN A 93 -7.12 5.30 20.50
CA ASN A 93 -7.42 5.43 21.93
C ASN A 93 -6.41 6.31 22.71
N ASN A 94 -5.84 7.33 22.08
CA ASN A 94 -4.74 8.14 22.61
C ASN A 94 -3.53 7.30 23.07
N GLN A 95 -3.25 6.22 22.35
CA GLN A 95 -2.18 5.28 22.64
C GLN A 95 -1.29 5.08 21.41
N THR A 96 -0.03 5.50 21.51
CA THR A 96 0.98 5.33 20.45
C THR A 96 1.13 3.88 19.97
N ASN A 97 0.91 2.89 20.84
CA ASN A 97 1.04 1.47 20.47
C ASN A 97 -0.13 0.91 19.64
N GLN A 98 -1.16 1.72 19.39
CA GLN A 98 -2.22 1.44 18.42
C GLN A 98 -1.89 1.99 17.03
N CYS A 99 -0.75 2.66 16.90
CA CYS A 99 -0.18 3.08 15.63
C CYS A 99 1.04 2.23 15.29
N ILE A 100 1.28 2.00 13.99
CA ILE A 100 2.49 1.33 13.52
C ILE A 100 3.72 2.23 13.69
N SER A 101 4.91 1.63 13.55
CA SER A 101 6.17 2.38 13.63
C SER A 101 6.20 3.56 12.64
N GLY A 102 6.61 4.74 13.12
CA GLY A 102 6.63 5.99 12.35
C GLY A 102 5.37 6.84 12.49
N TYR A 103 4.36 6.36 13.22
CA TYR A 103 3.11 7.06 13.47
C TYR A 103 2.89 7.24 14.99
N ASP A 104 2.06 8.21 15.35
CA ASP A 104 1.60 8.44 16.71
C ASP A 104 0.13 8.86 16.71
N CYS A 105 -0.56 8.63 17.81
CA CYS A 105 -1.99 8.91 17.93
C CYS A 105 -2.21 10.41 18.17
N GLU A 106 -2.98 11.05 17.31
CA GLU A 106 -3.43 12.42 17.53
C GLU A 106 -4.59 12.42 18.53
N ASP A 107 -4.31 12.92 19.75
CA ASP A 107 -5.18 12.86 20.93
C ASP A 107 -6.62 13.39 20.72
N SER A 108 -6.83 14.20 19.68
CA SER A 108 -8.07 14.93 19.42
C SER A 108 -8.94 14.34 18.31
N SER A 109 -8.39 13.43 17.49
CA SER A 109 -9.08 12.91 16.30
C SER A 109 -9.04 11.38 16.16
N ASP A 110 -8.38 10.66 17.07
CA ASP A 110 -8.19 9.20 17.00
C ASP A 110 -7.60 8.76 15.64
N VAL A 111 -6.69 9.57 15.09
CA VAL A 111 -5.99 9.29 13.83
C VAL A 111 -4.52 9.06 14.13
N CYS A 112 -3.95 7.99 13.56
CA CYS A 112 -2.50 7.81 13.53
C CYS A 112 -1.85 8.74 12.51
N LEU A 113 -1.18 9.78 12.99
CA LEU A 113 -0.45 10.75 12.16
C LEU A 113 1.04 10.44 12.13
N LYS A 114 1.70 10.82 11.03
CA LYS A 114 3.12 10.56 10.80
C LYS A 114 4.00 11.41 11.71
N LEU A 115 5.01 10.78 12.29
CA LEU A 115 6.05 11.44 13.07
C LEU A 115 7.01 12.25 12.18
N VAL A 116 7.77 13.15 12.81
CA VAL A 116 8.83 13.92 12.15
C VAL A 116 9.79 13.00 11.41
N GLY A 117 10.12 13.36 10.17
CA GLY A 117 11.02 12.64 9.26
C GLY A 117 10.37 11.60 8.37
N GLN A 118 9.08 11.29 8.58
CA GLN A 118 8.32 10.45 7.66
C GLN A 118 7.97 11.18 6.36
N PRO A 119 7.87 10.47 5.22
CA PRO A 119 7.44 11.07 3.97
C PRO A 119 5.96 11.46 4.02
N CYS A 120 5.61 12.61 3.45
CA CYS A 120 4.25 13.13 3.44
C CYS A 120 3.89 13.76 2.08
N GLY A 121 2.61 13.68 1.71
CA GLY A 121 2.04 14.39 0.57
C GLY A 121 1.37 15.71 0.96
N GLY A 122 0.99 15.88 2.22
CA GLY A 122 0.37 17.10 2.74
C GLY A 122 0.43 17.23 4.26
N ASN A 123 0.16 18.45 4.74
CA ASN A 123 0.28 18.83 6.15
C ASN A 123 -0.55 17.96 7.10
N THR A 124 -1.74 17.56 6.68
CA THR A 124 -2.68 16.77 7.50
C THR A 124 -2.22 15.35 7.76
N GLU A 125 -1.16 14.88 7.09
CA GLU A 125 -0.58 13.57 7.35
C GLU A 125 0.40 13.58 8.52
N CYS A 126 0.93 14.74 8.89
CA CYS A 126 1.97 14.89 9.91
C CYS A 126 1.35 15.25 11.26
N LEU A 127 1.84 14.64 12.34
CA LEU A 127 1.35 14.89 13.69
C LEU A 127 1.45 16.38 14.08
N ASN A 128 2.50 17.05 13.63
CA ASN A 128 2.69 18.48 13.87
C ASN A 128 2.12 19.39 12.77
N GLY A 129 1.39 18.83 11.80
CA GLY A 129 0.77 19.60 10.73
C GLY A 129 1.73 20.21 9.71
N GLN A 130 2.98 19.75 9.63
CA GLN A 130 4.04 20.39 8.85
C GLN A 130 4.64 19.41 7.84
N CYS A 131 4.11 19.40 6.62
CA CYS A 131 4.69 18.66 5.50
C CYS A 131 5.49 19.63 4.62
N VAL A 132 6.81 19.55 4.70
CA VAL A 132 7.72 20.45 3.97
C VAL A 132 8.78 19.61 3.27
N ASP A 133 9.06 19.94 2.01
CA ASP A 133 10.01 19.20 1.15
C ASP A 133 9.71 17.69 1.03
N GLY A 134 8.44 17.31 1.15
CA GLY A 134 7.98 15.93 1.09
C GLY A 134 8.15 15.12 2.37
N PHE A 135 8.52 15.76 3.49
CA PHE A 135 8.68 15.10 4.79
C PHE A 135 7.99 15.87 5.93
N CYS A 136 7.53 15.13 6.95
CA CYS A 136 7.02 15.72 8.18
C CYS A 136 8.14 16.46 8.90
N CYS A 137 8.11 17.78 8.84
CA CYS A 137 9.19 18.64 9.27
C CYS A 137 8.95 19.15 10.69
N GLU A 138 9.96 19.23 11.54
CA GLU A 138 9.85 19.70 12.94
C GLU A 138 9.32 21.15 13.09
N SER A 139 9.28 21.90 11.99
CA SER A 139 8.74 23.26 11.92
C SER A 139 8.19 23.55 10.51
N THR A 140 7.61 24.73 10.29
CA THR A 140 7.19 25.21 8.96
C THR A 140 8.35 25.43 7.98
N CYS A 141 9.60 25.28 8.45
CA CYS A 141 10.84 25.48 7.73
C CYS A 141 10.91 26.74 6.85
N THR A 142 10.38 27.84 7.39
CA THR A 142 10.40 29.13 6.71
C THR A 142 11.79 29.76 6.79
N GLY A 143 12.33 30.21 5.66
CA GLY A 143 13.56 30.99 5.59
C GLY A 143 14.33 30.67 4.31
N THR A 144 15.14 31.62 3.85
CA THR A 144 15.97 31.42 2.67
C THR A 144 17.00 30.32 2.91
N CYS A 145 17.17 29.46 1.90
CA CYS A 145 18.10 28.34 1.92
C CYS A 145 17.82 27.39 3.09
N LYS A 146 16.54 27.13 3.38
CA LYS A 146 16.11 26.19 4.42
C LYS A 146 15.33 25.06 3.78
N ARG A 147 15.67 23.83 4.17
CA ARG A 147 14.94 22.63 3.76
C ARG A 147 14.82 21.62 4.87
N CYS A 148 13.97 20.63 4.65
CA CYS A 148 13.68 19.56 5.58
C CYS A 148 14.04 18.16 5.08
N ASP A 149 14.44 18.03 3.82
CA ASP A 149 14.87 16.78 3.24
C ASP A 149 16.38 16.56 3.42
N MET A 150 16.77 15.31 3.65
CA MET A 150 18.16 14.91 3.84
C MET A 150 19.01 15.13 2.61
N ALA A 151 18.42 15.01 1.41
CA ALA A 151 19.18 15.10 0.16
C ALA A 151 19.80 16.49 -0.03
N ASN A 152 19.11 17.56 0.40
CA ASN A 152 19.59 18.93 0.27
C ASN A 152 20.26 19.49 1.53
N THR A 153 19.95 18.97 2.71
CA THR A 153 20.52 19.46 3.98
C THR A 153 21.68 18.63 4.52
N GLY A 154 21.81 17.37 4.09
CA GLY A 154 22.73 16.40 4.69
C GLY A 154 22.40 16.04 6.15
N GLN A 155 21.21 16.37 6.63
CA GLN A 155 20.70 16.07 7.97
C GLN A 155 19.52 15.10 7.86
N ASN A 156 19.15 14.41 8.94
CA ASN A 156 18.01 13.49 8.89
C ASN A 156 16.74 14.21 8.39
N ASN A 157 15.93 13.50 7.59
CA ASN A 157 14.63 14.01 7.13
C ASN A 157 13.82 14.53 8.32
N GLY A 158 13.08 15.60 8.10
CA GLY A 158 12.25 16.21 9.13
C GLY A 158 12.97 17.27 9.97
N LEU A 159 14.28 17.46 9.82
CA LEU A 159 15.02 18.53 10.48
C LEU A 159 15.13 19.76 9.57
N CYS A 160 14.58 20.90 10.00
CA CYS A 160 14.69 22.12 9.21
C CYS A 160 16.09 22.73 9.34
N ARG A 161 16.90 22.61 8.29
CA ARG A 161 18.32 22.97 8.32
C ARG A 161 18.68 23.77 7.07
N ASN A 162 19.89 24.32 7.07
CA ASN A 162 20.36 25.04 5.89
C ASN A 162 20.55 24.06 4.73
N THR A 163 20.13 24.48 3.55
CA THR A 163 20.52 23.87 2.28
C THR A 163 22.04 23.84 2.20
N THR A 164 22.61 22.71 1.77
CA THR A 164 24.07 22.53 1.63
C THR A 164 24.65 23.48 0.57
N ASN A 165 25.96 23.75 0.68
CA ASN A 165 26.64 24.72 -0.18
C ASN A 165 26.52 24.37 -1.67
N ASN A 166 26.33 25.38 -2.51
CA ASN A 166 26.14 25.27 -3.96
C ASN A 166 24.87 24.52 -4.41
N LEU A 167 23.84 24.46 -3.56
CA LEU A 167 22.51 24.00 -3.96
C LEU A 167 21.49 25.13 -3.81
N ASP A 168 20.49 25.15 -4.67
CA ASP A 168 19.31 26.01 -4.54
C ASP A 168 18.10 25.34 -5.23
N PRO A 169 17.56 24.26 -4.65
CA PRO A 169 16.51 23.48 -5.29
C PRO A 169 15.15 24.20 -5.32
N ASP A 170 14.96 25.21 -4.49
CA ASP A 170 13.72 26.02 -4.41
C ASP A 170 13.86 27.35 -5.17
N ASN A 171 15.03 27.59 -5.81
CA ASN A 171 15.35 28.74 -6.64
C ASN A 171 15.09 30.08 -5.93
N GLU A 172 15.54 30.16 -4.67
CA GLU A 172 15.40 31.31 -3.79
C GLU A 172 16.49 32.36 -4.01
N CYS A 173 17.60 31.96 -4.62
CA CYS A 173 18.80 32.76 -4.82
C CYS A 173 19.01 33.15 -6.29
N THR A 174 19.87 34.14 -6.52
CA THR A 174 20.32 34.47 -7.89
C THR A 174 21.33 33.44 -8.41
N ASN A 175 22.21 32.95 -7.53
CA ASN A 175 23.10 31.82 -7.83
C ASN A 175 22.71 30.63 -6.93
N GLU A 176 23.35 30.47 -5.78
CA GLU A 176 23.16 29.31 -4.91
C GLU A 176 23.14 29.68 -3.42
N CYS A 177 22.79 28.70 -2.58
CA CYS A 177 22.92 28.80 -1.13
C CYS A 177 24.35 28.55 -0.65
N ASN A 178 24.78 29.32 0.34
CA ASN A 178 26.12 29.29 0.94
C ASN A 178 26.30 28.31 2.11
N GLY A 179 25.40 27.33 2.29
CA GLY A 179 25.43 26.40 3.43
C GLY A 179 25.07 27.02 4.79
N SER A 180 24.95 28.35 4.88
CA SER A 180 24.77 29.10 6.14
C SER A 180 23.40 29.78 6.24
N GLY A 181 22.48 29.46 5.32
CA GLY A 181 21.14 30.03 5.30
C GLY A 181 21.06 31.40 4.63
N ALA A 182 21.95 31.66 3.67
CA ALA A 182 21.93 32.85 2.83
C ALA A 182 22.36 32.51 1.39
N CYS A 183 21.99 33.39 0.47
CA CYS A 183 22.44 33.34 -0.91
C CYS A 183 23.85 33.91 -1.06
N GLU A 184 24.58 33.43 -2.07
CA GLU A 184 25.89 33.94 -2.49
C GLU A 184 25.98 34.29 -3.98
#